data_AF-A0A8E0V861-F1
#
_entry.id   AF-A0A8E0V861-F1
#
_cell.length_a   1.000
_cell.length_b   1.000
_cell.length_c   1.000
_cell.angle_alpha   90.00
_cell.angle_beta   90.00
_cell.angle_gamma   90.00
#
_symmetry.space_group_name_H-M   'P 1'
#
loop_
_entity.id
_entity.type
_entity.pdbx_description
1 polymer ?
#
loop_
_entity_poly.entity_id
_entity_poly.type
_entity_poly.pdbx_seq_one_letter_code
_entity_poly.pdbx_strand_id
1 'polypeptide(L)'
;MNRRSRFKLLLTALCVGWCFLFLRCETTEKSMVRAVYLARTETGTQVLLWYQAPEASADASEASAAVQAAGAEGDTLEKALSAAEEALPQAADYRLCDYLLTTPGGADALLADYEQLVLARKCGRTAARVSCTCLSGEDLLKACEEQDGFADKLLEKLKAHSTEMPRLYQRGETMLLPLLCRAEEDAAFEKTALLQTGAGQTELPEAQAEMARLLAEQPGAKTFWLDEKQVKIRRCSVSVTLDKNAVCLRLDAQLAAGEPQPAEAQRAELEALAVQTVHTFWQQGADLLALGPRRAVQAGTNGEMFTTKNACPEIRADVHFLGF
;
A
#
# COMPACT_ATOMS: atom_id res chain seq x y z
N MET A 1 -11.61 -62.29 -23.43
CA MET A 1 -11.52 -61.04 -22.64
C MET A 1 -12.51 -60.00 -23.18
N ASN A 2 -13.66 -59.85 -22.50
CA ASN A 2 -14.83 -59.09 -22.95
C ASN A 2 -14.55 -57.58 -23.08
N ARG A 3 -15.13 -56.91 -24.09
CA ARG A 3 -14.98 -55.45 -24.34
C ARG A 3 -15.22 -54.60 -23.07
N ARG A 4 -16.16 -55.00 -22.22
CA ARG A 4 -16.45 -54.35 -20.92
C ARG A 4 -15.29 -54.40 -19.92
N SER A 5 -14.53 -55.50 -19.88
CA SER A 5 -13.36 -55.64 -19.00
C SER A 5 -12.20 -54.77 -19.46
N ARG A 6 -12.01 -54.62 -20.78
CA ARG A 6 -10.98 -53.73 -21.35
C ARG A 6 -11.28 -52.25 -21.09
N PHE A 7 -12.55 -51.84 -21.19
CA PHE A 7 -12.98 -50.47 -20.87
C PHE A 7 -12.80 -50.12 -19.39
N LYS A 8 -13.14 -51.04 -18.48
CA LYS A 8 -12.89 -50.83 -17.04
C LYS A 8 -11.40 -50.67 -16.74
N LEU A 9 -10.55 -51.45 -17.39
CA LEU A 9 -9.09 -51.42 -17.20
C LEU A 9 -8.45 -50.14 -17.76
N LEU A 10 -8.95 -49.64 -18.89
CA LEU A 10 -8.56 -48.34 -19.46
C LEU A 10 -9.01 -47.18 -18.57
N LEU A 11 -10.22 -47.24 -18.03
CA LEU A 11 -10.74 -46.21 -17.12
C LEU A 11 -9.95 -46.18 -15.81
N THR A 12 -9.64 -47.35 -15.21
CA THR A 12 -8.80 -47.40 -14.01
C THR A 12 -7.37 -46.94 -14.29
N ALA A 13 -6.78 -47.29 -15.43
CA ALA A 13 -5.45 -46.79 -15.80
C ALA A 13 -5.45 -45.27 -16.01
N LEU A 14 -6.51 -44.71 -16.61
CA LEU A 14 -6.69 -43.27 -16.76
C LEU A 14 -6.87 -42.58 -15.40
N CYS A 15 -7.70 -43.12 -14.51
CA CYS A 15 -7.89 -42.60 -13.16
C CYS A 15 -6.60 -42.65 -12.34
N VAL A 16 -5.87 -43.77 -12.38
CA VAL A 16 -4.58 -43.91 -11.69
C VAL A 16 -3.54 -42.95 -12.29
N GLY A 17 -3.46 -42.84 -13.61
CA GLY A 17 -2.59 -41.88 -14.28
C GLY A 17 -2.94 -40.43 -13.95
N TRP A 18 -4.23 -40.10 -13.85
CA TRP A 18 -4.72 -38.78 -13.44
C TRP A 18 -4.43 -38.50 -11.97
N CYS A 19 -4.62 -39.48 -11.07
CA CYS A 19 -4.25 -39.37 -9.66
C CYS A 19 -2.74 -39.18 -9.50
N PHE A 20 -1.90 -39.90 -10.25
CA PHE A 20 -0.44 -39.71 -10.24
C PHE A 20 -0.03 -38.35 -10.82
N LEU A 21 -0.73 -37.85 -11.83
CA LEU A 21 -0.52 -36.49 -12.35
C LEU A 21 -0.90 -35.45 -11.29
N PHE A 22 -1.99 -35.66 -10.55
CA PHE A 22 -2.42 -34.79 -9.46
C PHE A 22 -1.46 -34.83 -8.26
N LEU A 23 -0.93 -36.02 -7.93
CA LEU A 23 0.12 -36.23 -6.92
C LEU A 23 1.49 -35.68 -7.36
N ARG A 24 1.76 -35.57 -8.68
CA ARG A 24 2.97 -34.92 -9.21
C ARG A 24 2.81 -33.42 -9.45
N CYS A 25 1.59 -32.91 -9.55
CA CYS A 25 1.30 -31.48 -9.65
C CYS A 25 1.29 -30.88 -8.25
N GLU A 26 2.47 -30.47 -7.78
CA GLU A 26 2.68 -29.50 -6.68
C GLU A 26 1.67 -29.55 -5.51
N THR A 27 1.39 -30.72 -4.94
CA THR A 27 0.93 -30.78 -3.55
C THR A 27 2.13 -30.74 -2.59
N THR A 28 3.10 -29.89 -2.88
CA THR A 28 4.02 -29.44 -1.85
C THR A 28 3.25 -28.39 -1.09
N GLU A 29 2.85 -28.70 0.13
CA GLU A 29 2.47 -27.69 1.10
C GLU A 29 3.50 -26.54 1.03
N LYS A 30 3.05 -25.32 0.75
CA LYS A 30 3.90 -24.13 0.65
C LYS A 30 3.53 -23.18 1.79
N SER A 31 4.52 -22.46 2.30
CA SER A 31 4.27 -21.38 3.23
C SER A 31 3.84 -20.14 2.45
N MET A 32 2.56 -19.79 2.55
CA MET A 32 1.96 -18.68 1.81
C MET A 32 2.36 -17.35 2.44
N VAL A 33 3.30 -16.63 1.85
CA VAL A 33 3.76 -15.32 2.31
C VAL A 33 2.67 -14.28 2.04
N ARG A 34 2.27 -13.55 3.08
CA ARG A 34 1.20 -12.54 3.08
C ARG A 34 1.72 -11.11 3.12
N ALA A 35 2.82 -10.89 3.84
CA ALA A 35 3.48 -9.61 3.94
C ALA A 35 5.00 -9.77 4.06
N VAL A 36 5.73 -8.76 3.61
CA VAL A 36 7.19 -8.67 3.75
C VAL A 36 7.53 -7.37 4.45
N TYR A 37 8.46 -7.40 5.41
CA TYR A 37 9.07 -6.21 5.97
C TYR A 37 10.53 -6.15 5.54
N LEU A 38 10.98 -4.94 5.19
CA LEU A 38 12.33 -4.64 4.76
C LEU A 38 12.89 -3.46 5.55
N ALA A 39 14.09 -3.62 6.10
CA ALA A 39 14.82 -2.50 6.69
C ALA A 39 16.30 -2.60 6.41
N ARG A 40 16.96 -1.44 6.29
CA ARG A 40 18.43 -1.36 6.34
C ARG A 40 18.87 -1.40 7.79
N THR A 41 19.87 -2.21 8.08
CA THR A 41 20.57 -2.25 9.36
C THR A 41 21.98 -1.69 9.18
N GLU A 42 22.75 -1.54 10.25
CA GLU A 42 24.15 -1.08 10.17
C GLU A 42 25.03 -2.03 9.35
N THR A 43 24.73 -3.33 9.40
CA THR A 43 25.54 -4.41 8.82
C THR A 43 24.98 -4.95 7.51
N GLY A 44 23.74 -4.61 7.15
CA GLY A 44 23.12 -5.12 5.93
C GLY A 44 21.64 -4.80 5.80
N THR A 45 20.85 -5.85 5.57
CA THR A 45 19.40 -5.76 5.36
C THR A 45 18.70 -6.79 6.24
N GLN A 46 17.64 -6.37 6.89
CA GLN A 46 16.74 -7.21 7.67
C GLN A 46 15.47 -7.46 6.86
N VAL A 47 15.04 -8.72 6.82
CA VAL A 47 13.81 -9.16 6.15
C VAL A 47 12.97 -9.96 7.13
N LEU A 48 11.68 -9.63 7.22
CA LEU A 48 10.69 -10.45 7.93
C LEU A 48 9.57 -10.85 6.96
N LEU A 49 9.11 -12.09 7.09
CA LEU A 49 8.04 -12.68 6.29
C LEU A 49 6.89 -13.08 7.22
N TRP A 50 5.70 -12.55 6.96
CA TRP A 50 4.47 -13.10 7.53
C TRP A 50 3.93 -14.16 6.58
N TYR A 51 3.69 -15.36 7.09
CA TYR A 51 3.27 -16.50 6.28
C TYR A 51 2.17 -17.31 6.93
N GLN A 52 1.45 -18.08 6.10
CA GLN A 52 0.50 -19.10 6.52
C GLN A 52 0.96 -20.45 5.97
N ALA A 53 1.35 -21.35 6.85
CA ALA A 53 1.75 -22.71 6.50
C ALA A 53 0.57 -23.66 6.77
N PRO A 54 0.20 -24.55 5.83
CA PRO A 54 -0.85 -25.52 6.10
C PRO A 54 -0.46 -26.39 7.29
N GLU A 55 -1.29 -26.42 8.32
CA GLU A 55 -1.17 -27.39 9.40
C GLU A 55 -1.67 -28.73 8.88
N ALA A 56 -0.86 -29.78 9.03
CA ALA A 56 -1.24 -31.13 8.64
C ALA A 56 -2.37 -31.65 9.57
N SER A 57 -3.62 -31.31 9.25
CA SER A 57 -4.81 -31.87 9.89
C SER A 57 -5.52 -32.84 8.95
N ALA A 58 -5.97 -33.98 9.49
CA ALA A 58 -6.79 -34.94 8.78
C ALA A 58 -8.22 -34.44 8.54
N ASP A 59 -8.64 -33.36 9.22
CA ASP A 59 -9.92 -32.69 9.07
C ASP A 59 -9.76 -31.35 8.34
N ALA A 60 -10.28 -31.26 7.12
CA ALA A 60 -10.20 -30.06 6.29
C ALA A 60 -10.93 -28.85 6.89
N SER A 61 -11.78 -29.05 7.92
CA SER A 61 -12.47 -27.96 8.62
C SER A 61 -11.64 -27.29 9.72
N GLU A 62 -10.55 -27.92 10.18
CA GLU A 62 -9.64 -27.38 11.19
C GLU A 62 -8.41 -26.67 10.59
N ALA A 63 -8.21 -26.76 9.27
CA ALA A 63 -7.02 -26.28 8.56
C ALA A 63 -6.96 -24.75 8.33
N SER A 64 -7.41 -23.93 9.30
CA SER A 64 -7.16 -22.49 9.26
C SER A 64 -5.78 -22.21 9.85
N ALA A 65 -4.77 -22.16 9.00
CA ALA A 65 -3.40 -21.84 9.39
C ALA A 65 -3.30 -20.43 10.00
N ALA A 66 -2.92 -20.36 11.28
CA ALA A 66 -2.57 -19.11 11.94
C ALA A 66 -1.42 -18.41 11.20
N VAL A 67 -1.43 -17.08 11.18
CA VAL A 67 -0.34 -16.32 10.57
C VAL A 67 0.85 -16.34 11.52
N GLN A 68 2.01 -16.72 11.00
CA GLN A 68 3.29 -16.71 11.72
C GLN A 68 4.25 -15.72 11.07
N ALA A 69 5.32 -15.39 11.79
CA ALA A 69 6.39 -14.53 11.29
C ALA A 69 7.74 -15.24 11.39
N ALA A 70 8.58 -15.08 10.37
CA ALA A 70 9.98 -15.50 10.41
C ALA A 70 10.85 -14.37 9.85
N GLY A 71 12.01 -14.14 10.46
CA GLY A 71 12.90 -13.05 10.08
C GLY A 71 14.35 -13.48 10.01
N ALA A 72 15.13 -12.79 9.18
CA ALA A 72 16.56 -12.96 9.09
C ALA A 72 17.25 -11.67 8.69
N GLU A 73 18.56 -11.63 8.92
CA GLU A 73 19.45 -10.57 8.45
C GLU A 73 20.49 -11.13 7.50
N GLY A 74 20.97 -10.29 6.59
CA GLY A 74 22.06 -10.63 5.70
C GLY A 74 22.72 -9.40 5.11
N ASP A 75 23.97 -9.54 4.66
CA ASP A 75 24.75 -8.44 4.07
C ASP A 75 24.05 -7.79 2.87
N THR A 76 23.22 -8.55 2.16
CA THR A 76 22.43 -8.11 1.01
C THR A 76 20.97 -8.48 1.18
N LEU A 77 20.09 -7.73 0.49
CA LEU A 77 18.65 -8.02 0.47
C LEU A 77 18.36 -9.46 0.02
N GLU A 78 19.03 -9.96 -1.02
CA GLU A 78 18.83 -11.31 -1.52
C GLU A 78 19.23 -12.38 -0.50
N LYS A 79 20.38 -12.21 0.17
CA LYS A 79 20.81 -13.13 1.23
C LYS A 79 19.86 -13.12 2.42
N ALA A 80 19.43 -11.94 2.86
CA ALA A 80 18.49 -11.79 3.97
C ALA A 80 17.14 -12.43 3.65
N LEU A 81 16.65 -12.24 2.42
CA LEU A 81 15.41 -12.85 1.95
C LEU A 81 15.54 -14.39 1.88
N SER A 82 16.63 -14.92 1.31
CA SER A 82 16.87 -16.37 1.28
C SER A 82 16.98 -16.97 2.68
N ALA A 83 17.67 -16.31 3.62
CA ALA A 83 17.75 -16.76 5.00
C ALA A 83 16.38 -16.75 5.69
N ALA A 84 15.55 -15.75 5.42
CA ALA A 84 14.17 -15.71 5.93
C ALA A 84 13.29 -16.80 5.29
N GLU A 85 13.49 -17.11 4.01
CA GLU A 85 12.84 -18.23 3.32
C GLU A 85 13.25 -19.59 3.91
N GLU A 86 14.52 -19.77 4.30
CA GLU A 86 15.03 -20.99 4.94
C GLU A 86 14.46 -21.24 6.34
N ALA A 87 14.04 -20.19 7.04
CA ALA A 87 13.38 -20.28 8.33
C ALA A 87 11.90 -20.73 8.23
N LEU A 88 11.32 -20.74 7.02
CA LEU A 88 9.94 -21.18 6.82
C LEU A 88 9.83 -22.70 6.92
N PRO A 89 8.71 -23.22 7.47
CA PRO A 89 8.52 -24.66 7.59
C PRO A 89 8.35 -25.37 6.24
N GLN A 90 7.96 -24.65 5.19
CA GLN A 90 7.91 -25.14 3.81
C GLN A 90 8.40 -24.08 2.83
N ALA A 91 8.54 -24.47 1.55
CA ALA A 91 8.95 -23.55 0.50
C ALA A 91 8.02 -22.32 0.42
N ALA A 92 8.61 -21.14 0.31
CA ALA A 92 7.89 -19.88 0.25
C ALA A 92 7.03 -19.76 -1.03
N ASP A 93 5.81 -19.28 -0.87
CA ASP A 93 4.94 -18.89 -1.98
C ASP A 93 4.46 -17.46 -1.81
N TYR A 94 4.88 -16.61 -2.73
CA TYR A 94 4.61 -15.17 -2.70
C TYR A 94 3.37 -14.76 -3.49
N ARG A 95 2.58 -15.70 -4.03
CA ARG A 95 1.37 -15.38 -4.82
C ARG A 95 0.36 -14.52 -4.06
N LEU A 96 0.33 -14.62 -2.73
CA LEU A 96 -0.56 -13.87 -1.85
C LEU A 96 0.16 -12.80 -1.01
N CYS A 97 1.36 -12.40 -1.42
CA CYS A 97 2.11 -11.32 -0.79
C CYS A 97 1.46 -9.98 -1.15
N ASP A 98 0.51 -9.53 -0.34
CA ASP A 98 -0.31 -8.36 -0.60
C ASP A 98 0.31 -7.07 -0.04
N TYR A 99 1.20 -7.17 0.96
CA TYR A 99 1.72 -6.02 1.71
C TYR A 99 3.25 -6.02 1.81
N LEU A 100 3.79 -4.81 1.84
CA LEU A 100 5.21 -4.52 1.99
C LEU A 100 5.37 -3.41 3.04
N LEU A 101 6.12 -3.70 4.09
CA LEU A 101 6.47 -2.77 5.15
C LEU A 101 7.94 -2.35 4.98
N THR A 102 8.21 -1.07 5.17
CA THR A 102 9.57 -0.52 5.19
C THR A 102 9.73 0.49 6.31
N THR A 103 10.96 0.84 6.65
CA THR A 103 11.23 1.90 7.63
C THR A 103 11.31 3.29 6.96
N PRO A 104 11.00 4.37 7.71
CA PRO A 104 11.30 5.73 7.28
C PRO A 104 12.81 5.95 7.04
N GLY A 105 13.17 6.92 6.20
CA GLY A 105 14.55 7.39 6.06
C GLY A 105 15.49 6.52 5.21
N GLY A 106 14.97 5.52 4.48
CA GLY A 106 15.77 4.69 3.57
C GLY A 106 14.96 3.83 2.60
N ALA A 107 13.65 4.08 2.52
CA ALA A 107 12.70 3.24 1.81
C ALA A 107 13.00 3.18 0.30
N ASP A 108 13.32 4.29 -0.37
CA ASP A 108 13.34 4.32 -1.83
C ASP A 108 14.36 3.33 -2.45
N ALA A 109 15.62 3.38 -2.03
CA ALA A 109 16.65 2.47 -2.55
C ALA A 109 16.34 1.00 -2.22
N LEU A 110 15.85 0.71 -1.01
CA LEU A 110 15.52 -0.66 -0.60
C LEU A 110 14.29 -1.20 -1.34
N LEU A 111 13.27 -0.37 -1.55
CA LEU A 111 12.10 -0.70 -2.36
C LEU A 111 12.49 -0.92 -3.83
N ALA A 112 13.44 -0.15 -4.36
CA ALA A 112 13.94 -0.33 -5.72
C ALA A 112 14.69 -1.67 -5.87
N ASP A 113 15.58 -1.99 -4.93
CA ASP A 113 16.28 -3.28 -4.90
C ASP A 113 15.29 -4.45 -4.81
N TYR A 114 14.27 -4.32 -3.97
CA TYR A 114 13.22 -5.34 -3.83
C TYR A 114 12.35 -5.47 -5.08
N GLU A 115 11.96 -4.36 -5.72
CA GLU A 115 11.24 -4.38 -6.99
C GLU A 115 12.03 -5.13 -8.07
N GLN A 116 13.34 -4.87 -8.19
CA GLN A 116 14.20 -5.59 -9.13
C GLN A 116 14.29 -7.07 -8.80
N LEU A 117 14.40 -7.43 -7.52
CA LEU A 117 14.43 -8.82 -7.07
C LEU A 117 13.12 -9.54 -7.44
N VAL A 118 11.97 -8.93 -7.16
CA VAL A 118 10.65 -9.48 -7.50
C VAL A 118 10.53 -9.73 -9.01
N LEU A 119 11.00 -8.79 -9.84
CA LEU A 119 10.99 -8.93 -11.30
C LEU A 119 11.94 -10.03 -11.79
N ALA A 120 13.14 -10.13 -11.21
CA ALA A 120 14.16 -11.08 -11.61
C ALA A 120 13.83 -12.52 -11.20
N ARG A 121 13.46 -12.74 -9.94
CA ARG A 121 13.16 -14.06 -9.38
C ARG A 121 11.72 -14.51 -9.63
N LYS A 122 10.82 -13.58 -10.00
CA LYS A 122 9.36 -13.81 -10.07
C LYS A 122 8.78 -14.31 -8.73
N CYS A 123 9.44 -13.98 -7.61
CA CYS A 123 9.00 -14.28 -6.26
C CYS A 123 8.46 -12.98 -5.63
N GLY A 124 7.16 -12.77 -5.68
CA GLY A 124 6.55 -11.54 -5.17
C GLY A 124 5.55 -10.91 -6.12
N ARG A 125 5.10 -9.70 -5.76
CA ARG A 125 4.17 -8.90 -6.54
C ARG A 125 4.60 -7.45 -6.54
N THR A 126 4.85 -6.90 -7.72
CA THR A 126 5.03 -5.44 -7.89
C THR A 126 3.74 -4.67 -7.55
N ALA A 127 2.60 -5.36 -7.50
CA ALA A 127 1.32 -4.81 -7.05
C ALA A 127 1.13 -4.83 -5.52
N ALA A 128 2.10 -5.34 -4.74
CA ALA A 128 2.07 -5.31 -3.30
C ALA A 128 1.94 -3.87 -2.79
N ARG A 129 1.15 -3.69 -1.74
CA ARG A 129 0.85 -2.40 -1.15
C ARG A 129 1.90 -2.01 -0.14
N VAL A 130 2.40 -0.79 -0.23
CA VAL A 130 3.54 -0.30 0.55
C VAL A 130 3.06 0.58 1.69
N SER A 131 3.61 0.35 2.88
CA SER A 131 3.44 1.21 4.05
C SER A 131 4.76 1.33 4.81
N CYS A 132 4.91 2.40 5.59
CA CYS A 132 6.03 2.55 6.49
C CYS A 132 5.67 2.07 7.89
N THR A 133 6.67 1.67 8.68
CA THR A 133 6.49 1.34 10.09
C THR A 133 7.59 1.97 10.94
N CYS A 134 7.21 2.46 12.12
CA CYS A 134 8.09 2.96 13.18
C CYS A 134 8.69 1.81 14.01
N LEU A 135 8.10 0.62 13.89
CA LEU A 135 8.48 -0.57 14.65
C LEU A 135 9.72 -1.21 14.01
N SER A 136 10.69 -1.60 14.84
CA SER A 136 11.82 -2.40 14.38
C SER A 136 11.36 -3.81 14.00
N GLY A 137 12.14 -4.49 13.16
CA GLY A 137 11.87 -5.89 12.83
C GLY A 137 11.93 -6.78 14.07
N GLU A 138 12.86 -6.51 15.00
CA GLU A 138 12.96 -7.22 16.27
C GLU A 138 11.70 -7.05 17.13
N ASP A 139 11.18 -5.84 17.26
CA ASP A 139 9.95 -5.57 18.00
C ASP A 139 8.74 -6.27 17.36
N LEU A 140 8.66 -6.29 16.03
CA LEU A 140 7.60 -6.96 15.28
C LEU A 140 7.66 -8.47 15.45
N LEU A 141 8.86 -9.06 15.38
CA LEU A 141 9.05 -10.50 15.57
C LEU A 141 8.70 -10.91 17.00
N LYS A 142 9.23 -10.17 17.98
CA LYS A 142 8.95 -10.39 19.39
C LYS A 142 7.45 -10.28 19.70
N ALA A 143 6.76 -9.29 19.13
CA ALA A 143 5.32 -9.17 19.28
C ALA A 143 4.57 -10.37 18.67
N CYS A 144 5.03 -10.91 17.55
CA CYS A 144 4.45 -12.13 16.96
C CYS A 144 4.66 -13.38 17.83
N GLU A 145 5.76 -13.45 18.59
CA GLU A 145 6.09 -14.58 19.46
C GLU A 145 5.39 -14.51 20.83
N GLU A 146 5.30 -13.31 21.41
CA GLU A 146 4.81 -13.11 22.78
C GLU A 146 3.29 -12.85 22.86
N GLN A 147 2.66 -12.40 21.77
CA GLN A 147 1.26 -11.99 21.77
C GLN A 147 0.43 -12.84 20.81
N ASP A 148 -0.43 -13.68 21.37
CA ASP A 148 -1.34 -14.54 20.60
C ASP A 148 -2.20 -13.73 19.61
N GLY A 149 -2.12 -14.11 18.34
CA GLY A 149 -2.89 -13.51 17.25
C GLY A 149 -2.43 -12.11 16.82
N PHE A 150 -1.29 -11.60 17.29
CA PHE A 150 -0.77 -10.29 16.86
C PHE A 150 -0.53 -10.25 15.34
N ALA A 151 0.04 -11.31 14.77
CA ALA A 151 0.31 -11.39 13.33
C ALA A 151 -0.98 -11.30 12.48
N ASP A 152 -2.04 -12.00 12.91
CA ASP A 152 -3.36 -11.92 12.26
C ASP A 152 -3.96 -10.51 12.37
N LYS A 153 -3.95 -9.91 13.56
CA LYS A 153 -4.43 -8.53 13.79
C LYS A 153 -3.67 -7.52 12.95
N LEU A 154 -2.35 -7.66 12.84
CA LEU A 154 -1.53 -6.81 11.99
C LEU A 154 -1.96 -6.91 10.51
N LEU A 155 -2.12 -8.12 9.98
CA LEU A 155 -2.61 -8.31 8.61
C LEU A 155 -4.02 -7.74 8.40
N GLU A 156 -4.91 -7.84 9.38
CA GLU A 156 -6.23 -7.22 9.34
C GLU A 156 -6.16 -5.69 9.28
N LYS A 157 -5.24 -5.08 10.03
CA LYS A 157 -5.00 -3.63 10.00
C LYS A 157 -4.44 -3.16 8.67
N LEU A 158 -3.48 -3.90 8.12
CA LEU A 158 -2.95 -3.65 6.77
C LEU A 158 -4.06 -3.74 5.72
N LYS A 159 -4.94 -4.74 5.84
CA LYS A 159 -6.12 -4.89 4.97
C LYS A 159 -7.09 -3.73 5.09
N ALA A 160 -7.38 -3.28 6.31
CA ALA A 160 -8.28 -2.16 6.56
C ALA A 160 -7.78 -0.84 5.94
N HIS A 161 -6.46 -0.60 5.94
CA HIS A 161 -5.82 0.61 5.38
C HIS A 161 -5.36 0.43 3.93
N SER A 162 -5.64 -0.70 3.31
CA SER A 162 -5.10 -1.08 2.00
C SER A 162 -5.48 -0.12 0.85
N THR A 163 -6.55 0.66 1.00
CA THR A 163 -6.97 1.65 -0.01
C THR A 163 -6.09 2.89 -0.04
N GLU A 164 -5.40 3.20 1.07
CA GLU A 164 -4.53 4.38 1.19
C GLU A 164 -3.07 4.08 0.84
N MET A 165 -2.72 2.79 0.74
CA MET A 165 -1.36 2.36 0.44
C MET A 165 -1.07 2.44 -1.07
N PRO A 166 0.02 3.10 -1.48
CA PRO A 166 0.52 3.00 -2.84
C PRO A 166 1.03 1.59 -3.13
N ARG A 167 1.27 1.29 -4.40
CA ARG A 167 1.81 0.00 -4.83
C ARG A 167 3.30 0.08 -5.10
N LEU A 168 4.02 -1.04 -4.96
CA LEU A 168 5.46 -1.09 -5.18
C LEU A 168 5.89 -0.56 -6.56
N TYR A 169 5.14 -0.87 -7.63
CA TYR A 169 5.44 -0.35 -8.97
C TYR A 169 5.33 1.18 -9.09
N GLN A 170 4.70 1.86 -8.13
CA GLN A 170 4.56 3.32 -8.08
C GLN A 170 5.73 3.98 -7.34
N ARG A 171 6.73 3.22 -6.88
CA ARG A 171 7.87 3.75 -6.11
C ARG A 171 8.64 4.85 -6.86
N GLY A 172 8.73 4.76 -8.19
CA GLY A 172 9.35 5.81 -9.01
C GLY A 172 8.54 7.10 -9.12
N GLU A 173 7.31 7.12 -8.60
CA GLU A 173 6.41 8.28 -8.54
C GLU A 173 6.41 8.88 -7.13
N THR A 174 5.65 9.96 -6.95
CA THR A 174 5.35 10.46 -5.61
C THR A 174 4.44 9.47 -4.87
N MET A 175 4.84 9.05 -3.68
CA MET A 175 4.06 8.16 -2.83
C MET A 175 3.67 8.84 -1.52
N LEU A 176 2.41 8.70 -1.13
CA LEU A 176 1.94 9.04 0.22
C LEU A 176 1.86 7.74 1.02
N LEU A 177 2.85 7.50 1.89
CA LEU A 177 3.02 6.26 2.63
C LEU A 177 2.33 6.38 4.00
N PRO A 178 1.35 5.53 4.33
CA PRO A 178 0.79 5.49 5.68
C PRO A 178 1.83 4.93 6.64
N LEU A 179 1.84 5.46 7.87
CA LEU A 179 2.83 5.14 8.89
C LEU A 179 2.21 4.30 9.99
N LEU A 180 2.69 3.08 10.17
CA LEU A 180 2.29 2.17 11.24
C LEU A 180 3.22 2.36 12.44
N CYS A 181 2.68 2.72 13.60
CA CYS A 181 3.43 2.93 14.84
C CYS A 181 2.87 2.03 15.95
N ARG A 182 3.57 1.99 17.09
CA ARG A 182 3.11 1.23 18.26
C ARG A 182 1.91 1.90 18.91
N ALA A 183 0.88 1.11 19.20
CA ALA A 183 -0.19 1.45 20.15
C ALA A 183 0.00 0.63 21.44
N GLU A 184 -0.77 0.94 22.50
CA GLU A 184 -0.58 0.36 23.84
C GLU A 184 -0.43 -1.18 23.83
N GLU A 185 -1.33 -1.89 23.14
CA GLU A 185 -1.34 -3.36 23.06
C GLU A 185 -1.29 -3.89 21.61
N ASP A 186 -0.99 -3.05 20.62
CA ASP A 186 -1.07 -3.42 19.20
C ASP A 186 -0.24 -2.46 18.32
N ALA A 187 -0.37 -2.53 17.00
CA ALA A 187 0.13 -1.53 16.04
C ALA A 187 -1.04 -0.69 15.50
N ALA A 188 -0.87 0.61 15.28
CA ALA A 188 -1.92 1.45 14.69
C ALA A 188 -1.33 2.35 13.60
N PHE A 189 -2.15 2.66 12.59
CA PHE A 189 -1.76 3.66 11.61
C PHE A 189 -1.92 5.05 12.21
N GLU A 190 -0.85 5.82 12.12
CA GLU A 190 -0.85 7.23 12.42
C GLU A 190 -1.76 7.98 11.46
N LYS A 191 -2.26 9.12 11.94
CA LYS A 191 -3.04 10.02 11.11
C LYS A 191 -2.16 10.87 10.19
N THR A 192 -0.88 11.04 10.56
CA THR A 192 0.13 11.62 9.68
C THR A 192 0.48 10.64 8.55
N ALA A 193 1.16 11.13 7.53
CA ALA A 193 1.63 10.30 6.43
C ALA A 193 3.01 10.75 5.97
N LEU A 194 3.79 9.84 5.41
CA LEU A 194 5.10 10.14 4.86
C LEU A 194 5.00 10.39 3.36
N LEU A 195 5.29 11.61 2.93
CA LEU A 195 5.44 11.96 1.53
C LEU A 195 6.83 11.55 1.06
N GLN A 196 6.88 10.55 0.18
CA GLN A 196 8.08 10.10 -0.50
C GLN A 196 8.16 10.71 -1.90
N THR A 197 9.26 11.39 -2.18
CA THR A 197 9.57 11.99 -3.49
C THR A 197 11.01 11.67 -3.87
N GLY A 198 11.42 12.06 -5.08
CA GLY A 198 12.83 12.00 -5.48
C GLY A 198 13.75 12.95 -4.69
N ALA A 199 13.19 13.94 -3.97
CA ALA A 199 13.95 14.82 -3.09
C ALA A 199 14.19 14.21 -1.69
N GLY A 200 13.45 13.15 -1.35
CA GLY A 200 13.52 12.50 -0.04
C GLY A 200 12.14 12.26 0.54
N GLN A 201 12.12 11.96 1.84
CA GLN A 201 10.92 11.67 2.60
C GLN A 201 10.64 12.82 3.58
N THR A 202 9.38 13.24 3.68
CA THR A 202 8.93 14.27 4.62
C THR A 202 7.61 13.85 5.25
N GLU A 203 7.45 14.11 6.55
CA GLU A 203 6.19 13.86 7.23
C GLU A 203 5.17 14.97 6.97
N LEU A 204 3.94 14.58 6.63
CA LEU A 204 2.80 15.46 6.45
C LEU A 204 1.87 15.39 7.66
N PRO A 205 1.45 16.55 8.21
CA PRO A 205 0.43 16.61 9.25
C PRO A 205 -0.91 15.99 8.79
N GLU A 206 -1.72 15.52 9.74
CA GLU A 206 -3.04 14.87 9.51
C GLU A 206 -3.89 15.61 8.47
N ALA A 207 -4.08 16.92 8.63
CA ALA A 207 -4.91 17.71 7.73
C ALA A 207 -4.38 17.73 6.27
N GLN A 208 -3.07 17.84 6.08
CA GLN A 208 -2.47 17.83 4.74
C GLN A 208 -2.45 16.42 4.15
N ALA A 209 -2.24 15.39 4.97
CA ALA A 209 -2.33 13.99 4.53
C ALA A 209 -3.74 13.66 4.03
N GLU A 210 -4.77 14.01 4.82
CA GLU A 210 -6.18 13.84 4.41
C GLU A 210 -6.54 14.65 3.17
N MET A 211 -6.09 15.90 3.08
CA MET A 211 -6.30 16.73 1.89
C MET A 211 -5.61 16.12 0.67
N ALA A 212 -4.36 15.65 0.79
CA ALA A 212 -3.66 15.00 -0.31
C ALA A 212 -4.38 13.75 -0.81
N ARG A 213 -4.92 12.92 0.09
CA ARG A 213 -5.75 11.76 -0.27
C ARG A 213 -7.04 12.18 -0.97
N LEU A 214 -7.67 13.27 -0.54
CA LEU A 214 -8.87 13.84 -1.18
C LEU A 214 -8.56 14.34 -2.60
N LEU A 215 -7.46 15.10 -2.76
CA LEU A 215 -7.03 15.64 -4.06
C LEU A 215 -6.57 14.56 -5.04
N ALA A 216 -5.99 13.48 -4.54
CA ALA A 216 -5.66 12.29 -5.31
C ALA A 216 -6.88 11.39 -5.59
N GLU A 217 -8.09 11.81 -5.21
CA GLU A 217 -9.36 11.09 -5.38
C GLU A 217 -9.31 9.65 -4.81
N GLN A 218 -8.56 9.46 -3.71
CA GLN A 218 -8.48 8.16 -3.06
C GLN A 218 -9.86 7.76 -2.48
N PRO A 219 -10.26 6.49 -2.61
CA PRO A 219 -11.53 6.00 -2.07
C PRO A 219 -11.69 6.26 -0.57
N GLY A 220 -12.94 6.24 -0.12
CA GLY A 220 -13.30 6.39 1.30
C GLY A 220 -13.57 7.84 1.70
N ALA A 221 -14.35 8.00 2.77
CA ALA A 221 -14.64 9.31 3.32
C ALA A 221 -13.36 9.98 3.85
N LYS A 222 -13.34 11.31 3.85
CA LYS A 222 -12.24 12.14 4.34
C LYS A 222 -12.75 13.04 5.44
N THR A 223 -11.97 13.17 6.50
CA THR A 223 -12.43 13.85 7.72
C THR A 223 -11.50 14.99 8.06
N PHE A 224 -12.07 16.18 8.24
CA PHE A 224 -11.34 17.39 8.54
C PHE A 224 -11.85 17.98 9.85
N TRP A 225 -10.95 18.57 10.63
CA TRP A 225 -11.30 19.39 11.79
C TRP A 225 -11.20 20.86 11.36
N LEU A 226 -12.35 21.51 11.17
CA LEU A 226 -12.47 22.86 10.60
C LEU A 226 -13.35 23.70 11.53
N ASP A 227 -12.86 24.88 11.93
CA ASP A 227 -13.54 25.77 12.89
C ASP A 227 -14.03 25.01 14.14
N GLU A 228 -13.11 24.26 14.76
CA GLU A 228 -13.35 23.41 15.94
C GLU A 228 -14.43 22.32 15.80
N LYS A 229 -14.85 22.01 14.55
CA LYS A 229 -15.86 21.01 14.26
C LYS A 229 -15.37 20.01 13.24
N GLN A 230 -15.80 18.76 13.42
CA GLN A 230 -15.54 17.71 12.46
C GLN A 230 -16.44 17.87 11.22
N VAL A 231 -15.85 17.90 10.03
CA VAL A 231 -16.54 17.85 8.74
C VAL A 231 -16.10 16.58 8.02
N LYS A 232 -17.06 15.68 7.77
CA LYS A 232 -16.82 14.40 7.09
C LYS A 232 -17.33 14.43 5.65
N ILE A 233 -16.40 14.52 4.71
CA ILE A 233 -16.68 14.47 3.27
C ILE A 233 -16.80 13.01 2.84
N ARG A 234 -17.99 12.60 2.42
CA ARG A 234 -18.27 11.23 1.97
C ARG A 234 -17.71 10.96 0.59
N ARG A 235 -17.87 11.93 -0.33
CA ARG A 235 -17.38 11.90 -1.71
C ARG A 235 -16.97 13.30 -2.11
N CYS A 236 -15.97 13.41 -2.96
CA CYS A 236 -15.59 14.66 -3.58
C CYS A 236 -15.15 14.38 -5.02
N SER A 237 -15.58 15.21 -5.97
CA SER A 237 -14.98 15.25 -7.30
C SER A 237 -14.03 16.43 -7.39
N VAL A 238 -12.83 16.17 -7.91
CA VAL A 238 -11.75 17.16 -8.02
C VAL A 238 -11.59 17.58 -9.47
N SER A 239 -11.87 18.85 -9.76
CA SER A 239 -11.74 19.42 -11.11
C SER A 239 -10.61 20.44 -11.15
N VAL A 240 -9.73 20.32 -12.13
CA VAL A 240 -8.57 21.21 -12.30
C VAL A 240 -8.67 21.92 -13.65
N THR A 241 -8.74 23.25 -13.62
CA THR A 241 -8.73 24.10 -14.82
C THR A 241 -7.44 24.91 -14.87
N LEU A 242 -6.78 24.91 -16.03
CA LEU A 242 -5.56 25.67 -16.27
C LEU A 242 -5.91 26.94 -17.05
N ASP A 243 -5.52 28.12 -16.55
CA ASP A 243 -5.62 29.39 -17.27
C ASP A 243 -4.27 30.11 -17.28
N LYS A 244 -3.53 29.98 -18.39
CA LYS A 244 -2.17 30.52 -18.64
C LYS A 244 -1.16 30.27 -17.50
N ASN A 245 -1.25 31.05 -16.42
CA ASN A 245 -0.36 31.05 -15.26
C ASN A 245 -1.07 30.71 -13.92
N ALA A 246 -2.39 30.51 -13.94
CA ALA A 246 -3.19 30.17 -12.78
C ALA A 246 -3.82 28.78 -12.93
N VAL A 247 -4.06 28.14 -11.79
CA VAL A 247 -4.76 26.86 -11.68
C VAL A 247 -5.97 27.08 -10.78
N CYS A 248 -7.14 26.77 -11.30
CA CYS A 248 -8.37 26.73 -10.53
C CYS A 248 -8.68 25.27 -10.14
N LEU A 249 -8.70 25.01 -8.84
CA LEU A 249 -9.01 23.74 -8.22
C LEU A 249 -10.42 23.81 -7.64
N ARG A 250 -11.36 23.09 -8.26
CA ARG A 250 -12.74 22.99 -7.78
C ARG A 250 -12.97 21.66 -7.08
N LEU A 251 -13.53 21.74 -5.89
CA LEU A 251 -13.86 20.61 -5.02
C LEU A 251 -15.38 20.56 -4.82
N ASP A 252 -16.07 19.68 -5.53
CA ASP A 252 -17.50 19.45 -5.30
C ASP A 252 -17.66 18.34 -4.26
N ALA A 253 -17.84 18.74 -3.00
CA ALA A 253 -17.87 17.89 -1.82
C ALA A 253 -19.30 17.50 -1.43
N GLN A 254 -19.51 16.21 -1.16
CA GLN A 254 -20.77 15.64 -0.70
C GLN A 254 -20.59 15.09 0.72
N LEU A 255 -21.46 15.52 1.65
CA LEU A 255 -21.48 15.03 3.03
C LEU A 255 -22.31 13.75 3.18
N ALA A 256 -22.49 13.26 4.39
CA ALA A 256 -23.52 12.25 4.66
C ALA A 256 -24.91 12.91 4.71
N ALA A 257 -25.96 12.12 4.46
CA ALA A 257 -27.33 12.64 4.52
C ALA A 257 -27.68 13.07 5.95
N GLY A 258 -28.28 14.26 6.09
CA GLY A 258 -28.66 14.82 7.39
C GLY A 258 -27.55 15.60 8.11
N GLU A 259 -26.33 15.64 7.56
CA GLU A 259 -25.27 16.51 8.08
C GLU A 259 -25.58 17.99 7.78
N PRO A 260 -25.35 18.90 8.74
CA PRO A 260 -25.52 20.33 8.49
C PRO A 260 -24.54 20.83 7.43
N GLN A 261 -24.98 21.79 6.63
CA GLN A 261 -24.10 22.41 5.63
C GLN A 261 -22.96 23.17 6.34
N PRO A 262 -21.70 22.99 5.91
CA PRO A 262 -20.57 23.66 6.54
C PRO A 262 -20.67 25.18 6.39
N ALA A 263 -20.21 25.90 7.42
CA ALA A 263 -20.19 27.35 7.42
C ALA A 263 -19.19 27.90 6.40
N GLU A 264 -19.34 29.18 6.07
CA GLU A 264 -18.42 29.89 5.16
C GLU A 264 -16.97 29.86 5.64
N ALA A 265 -16.74 29.98 6.95
CA ALA A 265 -15.41 29.87 7.55
C ALA A 265 -14.79 28.47 7.31
N GLN A 266 -15.56 27.40 7.51
CA GLN A 266 -15.10 26.02 7.29
C GLN A 266 -14.79 25.76 5.80
N ARG A 267 -15.60 26.33 4.90
CA ARG A 267 -15.33 26.29 3.45
C ARG A 267 -14.01 26.97 3.11
N ALA A 268 -13.80 28.20 3.59
CA ALA A 268 -12.58 28.97 3.34
C ALA A 268 -11.33 28.29 3.93
N GLU A 269 -11.45 27.68 5.10
CA GLU A 269 -10.38 26.89 5.72
C GLU A 269 -10.00 25.68 4.87
N LEU A 270 -11.00 24.97 4.32
CA LEU A 270 -10.76 23.82 3.43
C LEU A 270 -10.12 24.24 2.10
N GLU A 271 -10.54 25.38 1.53
CA GLU A 271 -9.91 25.97 0.33
C GLU A 271 -8.45 26.33 0.59
N ALA A 272 -8.16 27.00 1.71
CA ALA A 272 -6.81 27.35 2.11
C ALA A 272 -5.94 26.10 2.32
N LEU A 273 -6.49 25.06 2.96
CA LEU A 273 -5.79 23.78 3.15
C LEU A 273 -5.48 23.08 1.82
N ALA A 274 -6.40 23.11 0.86
CA ALA A 274 -6.19 22.56 -0.48
C ALA A 274 -5.04 23.28 -1.19
N VAL A 275 -5.05 24.62 -1.21
CA VAL A 275 -3.97 25.44 -1.77
C VAL A 275 -2.63 25.15 -1.08
N GLN A 276 -2.61 25.15 0.25
CA GLN A 276 -1.40 24.87 1.03
C GLN A 276 -0.84 23.48 0.71
N THR A 277 -1.68 22.46 0.63
CA THR A 277 -1.25 21.08 0.35
C THR A 277 -0.61 20.99 -1.03
N VAL A 278 -1.18 21.61 -2.05
CA VAL A 278 -0.59 21.65 -3.40
C VAL A 278 0.76 22.36 -3.38
N HIS A 279 0.90 23.47 -2.65
CA HIS A 279 2.18 24.15 -2.50
C HIS A 279 3.23 23.30 -1.78
N THR A 280 2.86 22.60 -0.70
CA THR A 280 3.77 21.68 0.00
C THR A 280 4.29 20.61 -0.97
N PHE A 281 3.40 19.95 -1.72
CA PHE A 281 3.80 18.93 -2.69
C PHE A 281 4.73 19.51 -3.76
N TRP A 282 4.40 20.70 -4.29
CA TRP A 282 5.22 21.35 -5.31
C TRP A 282 6.64 21.66 -4.82
N GLN A 283 6.77 22.16 -3.59
CA GLN A 283 8.07 22.43 -2.96
C GLN A 283 8.91 21.15 -2.75
N GLN A 284 8.25 20.02 -2.53
CA GLN A 284 8.87 18.70 -2.46
C GLN A 284 9.11 18.07 -3.86
N GLY A 285 8.88 18.82 -4.94
CA GLY A 285 9.09 18.35 -6.31
C GLY A 285 7.99 17.43 -6.84
N ALA A 286 6.85 17.34 -6.16
CA ALA A 286 5.73 16.47 -6.51
C ALA A 286 4.57 17.25 -7.18
N ASP A 287 4.04 16.70 -8.28
CA ASP A 287 2.90 17.26 -8.99
C ASP A 287 1.60 16.54 -8.59
N LEU A 288 1.05 16.90 -7.42
CA LEU A 288 -0.15 16.26 -6.85
C LEU A 288 -1.37 16.31 -7.79
N LEU A 289 -1.50 17.38 -8.57
CA LEU A 289 -2.67 17.60 -9.45
C LEU A 289 -2.44 17.12 -10.89
N ALA A 290 -1.28 16.52 -11.18
CA ALA A 290 -0.85 16.15 -12.53
C ALA A 290 -0.96 17.31 -13.54
N LEU A 291 -0.57 18.52 -13.12
CA LEU A 291 -0.60 19.74 -13.94
C LEU A 291 0.25 19.60 -15.22
N GLY A 292 1.40 18.92 -15.12
CA GLY A 292 2.28 18.61 -16.26
C GLY A 292 1.56 17.86 -17.37
N PRO A 293 1.10 16.62 -17.09
CA PRO A 293 0.29 15.84 -18.03
C PRO A 293 -0.95 16.59 -18.54
N ARG A 294 -1.69 17.29 -17.67
CA ARG A 294 -2.88 18.05 -18.08
C ARG A 294 -2.56 19.13 -19.10
N ARG A 295 -1.48 19.89 -18.90
CA ARG A 295 -1.04 20.93 -19.84
C ARG A 295 -0.56 20.33 -21.16
N ALA A 296 0.15 19.21 -21.12
CA ALA A 296 0.59 18.50 -22.33
C ALA A 296 -0.61 18.05 -23.20
N VAL A 297 -1.69 17.58 -22.56
CA VAL A 297 -2.93 17.21 -23.26
C VAL A 297 -3.65 18.44 -23.85
N GLN A 298 -3.70 19.57 -23.12
CA GLN A 298 -4.37 20.79 -23.59
C GLN A 298 -3.60 21.53 -24.71
N ALA A 299 -2.28 21.63 -24.61
CA ALA A 299 -1.44 22.41 -25.52
C ALA A 299 -0.88 21.60 -26.71
N GLY A 300 -1.02 20.26 -26.69
CA GLY A 300 -0.39 19.37 -27.65
C GLY A 300 1.13 19.27 -27.49
N THR A 301 1.81 18.58 -28.42
CA THR A 301 3.26 18.28 -28.35
C THR A 301 4.18 19.50 -28.44
N ASN A 302 3.66 20.68 -28.76
CA ASN A 302 4.42 21.92 -28.92
C ASN A 302 4.24 22.89 -27.73
N GLY A 303 3.48 22.51 -26.70
CA GLY A 303 3.30 23.31 -25.50
C GLY A 303 4.53 23.27 -24.58
N GLU A 304 4.79 24.38 -23.87
CA GLU A 304 5.82 24.41 -22.83
C GLU A 304 5.60 23.31 -21.80
N MET A 305 6.66 22.56 -21.51
CA MET A 305 6.63 21.48 -20.53
C MET A 305 6.51 22.07 -19.12
N PHE A 306 5.40 21.75 -18.45
CA PHE A 306 5.17 22.18 -17.09
C PHE A 306 5.78 21.16 -16.12
N THR A 307 6.74 21.61 -15.31
CA THR A 307 7.48 20.74 -14.38
C THR A 307 7.57 21.40 -13.01
N THR A 308 7.71 20.57 -11.97
CA THR A 308 7.88 21.02 -10.57
C THR A 308 9.18 21.77 -10.31
N LYS A 309 10.09 21.82 -11.29
CA LYS A 309 11.31 22.67 -11.24
C LYS A 309 11.02 24.15 -11.48
N ASN A 310 9.88 24.47 -12.08
CA ASN A 310 9.45 25.84 -12.29
C ASN A 310 8.76 26.37 -11.02
N ALA A 311 8.55 27.69 -10.97
CA ALA A 311 7.73 28.30 -9.92
C ALA A 311 6.34 27.64 -9.89
N CYS A 312 5.83 27.38 -8.68
CA CYS A 312 4.46 26.91 -8.50
C CYS A 312 3.51 27.93 -9.12
N PRO A 313 2.55 27.50 -9.96
CA PRO A 313 1.58 28.43 -10.52
C PRO A 313 0.69 28.99 -9.41
N GLU A 314 -0.01 30.09 -9.69
CA GLU A 314 -0.98 30.61 -8.74
C GLU A 314 -2.14 29.62 -8.61
N ILE A 315 -2.30 29.00 -7.44
CA ILE A 315 -3.39 28.06 -7.15
C ILE A 315 -4.53 28.81 -6.48
N ARG A 316 -5.74 28.63 -6.99
CA ARG A 316 -6.99 29.06 -6.33
C ARG A 316 -7.86 27.83 -6.13
N ALA A 317 -8.36 27.65 -4.92
CA ALA A 317 -9.30 26.58 -4.60
C ALA A 317 -10.71 27.15 -4.41
N ASP A 318 -11.71 26.38 -4.80
CA ASP A 318 -13.12 26.71 -4.68
C ASP A 318 -13.90 25.46 -4.25
N VAL A 319 -14.45 25.49 -3.03
CA VAL A 319 -15.14 24.34 -2.42
C VAL A 319 -16.65 24.54 -2.47
N HIS A 320 -17.32 23.60 -3.11
CA HIS A 320 -18.77 23.54 -3.20
C HIS A 320 -19.31 22.35 -2.42
N PHE A 321 -20.07 22.63 -1.35
CA PHE A 321 -20.84 21.59 -0.66
C PHE A 321 -22.16 21.34 -1.37
N LEU A 322 -22.32 20.14 -1.92
CA LEU A 322 -23.52 19.72 -2.64
C LEU A 322 -24.65 19.45 -1.65
N GLY A 323 -25.81 20.07 -1.88
CA GLY A 323 -27.04 19.77 -1.14
C GLY A 323 -27.57 18.38 -1.49
N PHE A 324 -28.25 17.75 -0.52
CA PHE A 324 -29.06 16.56 -0.73
C PHE A 324 -30.53 16.92 -0.89
#